data_AF-A0A366MLI9-F1
#
_entry.id   AF-A0A366MLI9-F1
#
_cell.length_a   1.000
_cell.length_b   1.000
_cell.length_c   1.000
_cell.angle_alpha   90.00
_cell.angle_beta   90.00
_cell.angle_gamma   90.00
#
_symmetry.space_group_name_H-M   'P 1'
#
loop_
_entity.id
_entity.type
_entity.pdbx_description
1 polymer ?
#
loop_
_entity_poly.entity_id
_entity_poly.type
_entity_poly.pdbx_seq_one_letter_code
_entity_poly.pdbx_strand_id
1 'polypeptide(L)'
;MTYKEWFLQHSIKHQNILKKLEYKTQSDIIEYFKFENMVKNEQDFCLLYKENKKCHNIDDLNCYLCACPYFRFNDFGIKKENNKTIYSFCSINSKKGSVFETQEYIHQDCSNCIIPHKKNFIEKSFDKSWLNIMRNVEIN
;
A
#
# COMPACT_ATOMS: atom_id res chain seq x y z
N MET A 1 -11.96 6.09 -9.55
CA MET A 1 -11.89 5.60 -8.17
C MET A 1 -11.03 6.56 -7.38
N THR A 2 -11.52 7.04 -6.26
CA THR A 2 -10.78 7.94 -5.37
C THR A 2 -9.80 7.15 -4.48
N TYR A 3 -8.91 7.83 -3.73
CA TYR A 3 -8.03 7.15 -2.79
C TYR A 3 -8.82 6.47 -1.68
N LYS A 4 -9.86 7.13 -1.13
CA LYS A 4 -10.68 6.56 -0.06
C LYS A 4 -11.43 5.31 -0.51
N GLU A 5 -12.02 5.35 -1.71
CA GLU A 5 -12.70 4.18 -2.28
C GLU A 5 -11.74 3.00 -2.41
N TRP A 6 -10.57 3.22 -3.00
CA TRP A 6 -9.55 2.17 -3.14
C TRP A 6 -9.08 1.66 -1.78
N PHE A 7 -8.81 2.55 -0.83
CA PHE A 7 -8.34 2.22 0.52
C PHE A 7 -9.32 1.30 1.26
N LEU A 8 -10.62 1.63 1.21
CA LEU A 8 -11.67 0.83 1.83
C LEU A 8 -11.84 -0.53 1.14
N GLN A 9 -11.82 -0.57 -0.20
CA GLN A 9 -11.87 -1.83 -0.93
C GLN A 9 -10.66 -2.73 -0.65
N HIS A 10 -9.47 -2.14 -0.59
CA HIS A 10 -8.24 -2.86 -0.28
C HIS A 10 -8.24 -3.41 1.15
N SER A 11 -8.74 -2.64 2.13
CA SER A 11 -8.82 -3.10 3.52
C SER A 11 -9.76 -4.32 3.69
N ILE A 12 -10.88 -4.35 2.95
CA ILE A 12 -11.79 -5.50 2.92
C ILE A 12 -11.09 -6.73 2.34
N LYS A 13 -10.38 -6.58 1.21
CA LYS A 13 -9.62 -7.67 0.60
C LYS A 13 -8.55 -8.22 1.57
N HIS A 14 -7.81 -7.34 2.23
CA HIS A 14 -6.81 -7.72 3.22
C HIS A 14 -7.43 -8.45 4.41
N GLN A 15 -8.54 -7.95 4.95
CA GLN A 15 -9.26 -8.58 6.06
C GLN A 15 -9.77 -9.98 5.68
N ASN A 16 -10.27 -10.16 4.46
CA ASN A 16 -10.75 -11.45 3.98
C ASN A 16 -9.63 -12.50 3.92
N ILE A 17 -8.43 -12.13 3.50
CA ILE A 17 -7.26 -13.02 3.56
C ILE A 17 -6.91 -13.35 5.02
N LEU A 18 -6.88 -12.35 5.90
CA LEU A 18 -6.55 -12.58 7.30
C LEU A 18 -7.56 -13.46 8.05
N LYS A 19 -8.84 -13.45 7.66
CA LYS A 19 -9.83 -14.42 8.16
C LYS A 19 -9.46 -15.86 7.79
N LYS A 20 -9.02 -16.11 6.55
CA LYS A 20 -8.53 -17.43 6.12
C LYS A 20 -7.28 -17.88 6.89
N LEU A 21 -6.50 -16.92 7.40
CA LEU A 21 -5.24 -17.14 8.10
C LEU A 21 -5.34 -16.91 9.62
N GLU A 22 -6.53 -16.93 10.21
CA GLU A 22 -6.73 -16.48 11.60
C GLU A 22 -5.86 -17.25 12.62
N TYR A 23 -5.68 -18.56 12.39
CA TYR A 23 -4.88 -19.46 13.22
C TYR A 23 -3.37 -19.44 12.91
N LYS A 24 -2.95 -18.67 11.90
CA LYS A 24 -1.55 -18.59 11.49
C LYS A 24 -0.76 -17.61 12.37
N THR A 25 0.53 -17.88 12.51
CA THR A 25 1.46 -16.99 13.21
C THR A 25 1.73 -15.73 12.38
N GLN A 26 2.31 -14.70 12.98
CA GLN A 26 2.75 -13.51 12.25
C GLN A 26 3.72 -13.88 11.10
N SER A 27 4.69 -14.76 11.35
CA SER A 27 5.65 -15.19 10.32
C SER A 27 4.96 -15.90 9.16
N ASP A 28 4.01 -16.80 9.46
CA ASP A 28 3.24 -17.52 8.43
C ASP A 28 2.40 -16.56 7.59
N ILE A 29 1.77 -15.56 8.21
CA ILE A 29 0.98 -14.54 7.52
C ILE A 29 1.89 -13.71 6.60
N ILE A 30 3.04 -13.23 7.11
CA ILE A 30 3.97 -12.47 6.30
C ILE A 30 4.48 -13.31 5.13
N GLU A 31 4.83 -14.58 5.35
CA GLU A 31 5.24 -15.48 4.27
C GLU A 31 4.13 -15.68 3.23
N TYR A 32 2.89 -15.84 3.67
CA TYR A 32 1.73 -15.97 2.77
C TYR A 32 1.56 -14.75 1.86
N PHE A 33 1.84 -13.55 2.36
CA PHE A 33 1.72 -12.31 1.59
C PHE A 33 2.86 -12.05 0.60
N LYS A 34 3.85 -12.95 0.48
CA LYS A 34 4.82 -12.88 -0.63
C LYS A 34 4.14 -13.01 -1.98
N PHE A 35 4.64 -12.29 -2.97
CA PHE A 35 4.11 -12.26 -4.33
C PHE A 35 3.87 -13.68 -4.89
N GLU A 36 4.84 -14.57 -4.74
CA GLU A 36 4.83 -15.93 -5.27
C GLU A 36 3.68 -16.79 -4.68
N ASN A 37 3.24 -16.45 -3.46
CA ASN A 37 2.12 -17.09 -2.78
C ASN A 37 0.81 -16.37 -3.13
N MET A 38 0.80 -15.05 -3.08
CA MET A 38 -0.39 -14.24 -3.35
C MET A 38 -0.88 -14.38 -4.79
N VAL A 39 0.02 -14.44 -5.78
CA VAL A 39 -0.33 -14.59 -7.19
C VAL A 39 -1.02 -15.93 -7.48
N LYS A 40 -0.68 -16.99 -6.71
CA LYS A 40 -1.27 -18.32 -6.85
C LYS A 40 -2.62 -18.41 -6.13
N ASN A 41 -2.71 -17.87 -4.92
CA ASN A 41 -3.84 -18.12 -4.02
C ASN A 41 -4.90 -17.02 -4.02
N GLU A 42 -4.55 -15.79 -4.43
CA GLU A 42 -5.38 -14.59 -4.24
C GLU A 42 -5.40 -13.71 -5.50
N GLN A 43 -5.68 -14.28 -6.68
CA GLN A 43 -5.60 -13.59 -7.98
C GLN A 43 -6.45 -12.30 -8.08
N ASP A 44 -7.56 -12.20 -7.34
CA ASP A 44 -8.42 -11.00 -7.34
C ASP A 44 -7.97 -9.92 -6.33
N PHE A 45 -6.94 -10.19 -5.54
CA PHE A 45 -6.37 -9.22 -4.61
C PHE A 45 -5.77 -8.01 -5.36
N CYS A 46 -5.01 -8.28 -6.42
CA CYS A 46 -4.32 -7.29 -7.24
C CYS A 46 -4.50 -7.59 -8.73
N LEU A 47 -4.75 -6.56 -9.54
CA LEU A 47 -4.89 -6.71 -10.99
C LEU A 47 -3.63 -7.30 -11.66
N LEU A 48 -2.45 -6.95 -11.15
CA LEU A 48 -1.17 -7.44 -11.68
C LEU A 48 -0.98 -8.95 -11.50
N TYR A 49 -1.70 -9.58 -10.57
CA TYR A 49 -1.58 -11.02 -10.36
C TYR A 49 -2.18 -11.83 -11.51
N LYS A 50 -3.20 -11.29 -12.21
CA LYS A 50 -3.78 -11.91 -13.41
C LYS A 50 -2.77 -11.97 -14.56
N GLU A 51 -1.81 -11.06 -14.56
CA GLU A 51 -0.71 -10.99 -15.52
C GLU A 51 0.59 -11.62 -14.99
N ASN A 52 0.57 -12.22 -13.79
CA ASN A 52 1.74 -12.73 -13.09
C ASN A 52 2.90 -11.71 -13.02
N LYS A 53 2.57 -10.42 -12.78
CA LYS A 53 3.52 -9.30 -12.82
C LYS A 53 3.78 -8.73 -11.42
N LYS A 54 5.06 -8.52 -11.09
CA LYS A 54 5.50 -7.81 -9.88
C LYS A 54 5.32 -6.29 -10.03
N CYS A 55 4.87 -5.60 -8.97
CA CYS A 55 4.81 -4.13 -8.95
C CYS A 55 6.18 -3.48 -8.75
N HIS A 56 7.07 -4.14 -8.01
CA HIS A 56 8.46 -3.75 -7.81
C HIS A 56 9.38 -4.93 -8.12
N ASN A 57 10.47 -4.66 -8.82
CA ASN A 57 11.43 -5.68 -9.18
C ASN A 57 12.40 -5.97 -8.01
N ILE A 58 11.93 -6.75 -7.03
CA ILE A 58 12.70 -7.26 -5.90
C ILE A 58 12.39 -8.74 -5.68
N ASP A 59 13.37 -9.49 -5.16
CA ASP A 59 13.26 -10.94 -4.98
C ASP A 59 12.13 -11.27 -3.97
N ASP A 60 12.23 -10.77 -2.75
CA ASP A 60 11.25 -10.99 -1.68
C ASP A 60 10.12 -9.93 -1.67
N LEU A 61 9.44 -9.73 -2.81
CA LEU A 61 8.30 -8.81 -2.89
C LEU A 61 7.16 -9.29 -1.98
N ASN A 62 6.89 -8.54 -0.91
CA ASN A 62 5.80 -8.84 0.01
C ASN A 62 4.68 -7.81 -0.08
N CYS A 63 3.44 -8.27 -0.19
CA CYS A 63 2.29 -7.43 -0.49
C CYS A 63 1.45 -7.04 0.74
N TYR A 64 1.86 -7.42 1.95
CA TYR A 64 1.10 -7.15 3.20
C TYR A 64 0.85 -5.65 3.41
N LEU A 65 1.87 -4.81 3.23
CA LEU A 65 1.75 -3.34 3.31
C LEU A 65 1.78 -2.68 1.93
N CYS A 66 1.29 -3.32 0.86
CA CYS A 66 1.33 -2.78 -0.51
C CYS A 66 0.79 -1.33 -0.61
N ALA A 67 -0.12 -0.92 0.28
CA ALA A 67 -0.36 0.49 0.54
C ALA A 67 0.49 0.95 1.75
N CYS A 68 1.46 1.82 1.47
CA CYS A 68 2.45 2.23 2.46
C CYS A 68 1.79 3.04 3.61
N PRO A 69 2.09 2.73 4.89
CA PRO A 69 1.54 3.48 6.03
C PRO A 69 2.07 4.91 6.15
N TYR A 70 3.05 5.30 5.32
CA TYR A 70 3.57 6.66 5.20
C TYR A 70 2.99 7.43 4.01
N PHE A 71 2.15 6.80 3.19
CA PHE A 71 1.39 7.52 2.17
C PHE A 71 0.28 8.31 2.84
N ARG A 72 0.15 9.60 2.51
CA ARG A 72 -0.93 10.47 2.99
C ARG A 72 -1.78 10.87 1.81
N PHE A 73 -3.10 10.86 1.96
CA PHE A 73 -4.02 11.31 0.93
C PHE A 73 -5.21 12.07 1.50
N ASN A 74 -5.81 12.92 0.69
CA ASN A 74 -7.15 13.48 0.90
C ASN A 74 -7.79 13.65 -0.48
N ASP A 75 -8.97 13.06 -0.70
CA ASP A 75 -9.67 13.10 -1.99
C ASP A 75 -10.17 14.51 -2.38
N PHE A 76 -10.30 15.42 -1.41
CA PHE A 76 -10.67 16.82 -1.62
C PHE A 76 -9.46 17.76 -1.74
N GLY A 77 -8.25 17.22 -1.61
CA GLY A 77 -7.00 17.97 -1.62
C GLY A 77 -6.51 18.34 -0.21
N ILE A 78 -5.19 18.40 -0.07
CA ILE A 78 -4.48 18.62 1.20
C ILE A 78 -4.06 20.09 1.33
N LYS A 79 -3.49 20.65 0.27
CA LYS A 79 -3.11 22.07 0.18
C LYS A 79 -2.99 22.50 -1.27
N LYS A 80 -2.98 23.82 -1.50
CA LYS A 80 -2.58 24.42 -2.78
C LYS A 80 -1.12 24.88 -2.73
N GLU A 81 -0.36 24.59 -3.77
CA GLU A 81 1.03 25.02 -3.94
C GLU A 81 1.25 25.37 -5.42
N ASN A 82 1.73 26.57 -5.72
CA ASN A 82 1.95 27.05 -7.09
C ASN A 82 0.73 26.85 -8.02
N ASN A 83 -0.47 27.21 -7.55
CA ASN A 83 -1.77 27.00 -8.22
C ASN A 83 -2.18 25.53 -8.46
N LYS A 84 -1.46 24.56 -7.91
CA LYS A 84 -1.78 23.13 -8.01
C LYS A 84 -2.35 22.60 -6.71
N THR A 85 -3.30 21.68 -6.79
CA THR A 85 -3.83 20.97 -5.62
C THR A 85 -2.99 19.72 -5.35
N ILE A 86 -2.46 19.60 -4.14
CA ILE A 86 -1.76 18.39 -3.70
C ILE A 86 -2.78 17.45 -3.08
N TYR A 87 -2.89 16.25 -3.64
CA TYR A 87 -3.84 15.22 -3.15
C TYR A 87 -3.17 14.14 -2.31
N SER A 88 -1.86 13.95 -2.46
CA SER A 88 -1.11 12.95 -1.69
C SER A 88 0.36 13.31 -1.52
N PHE A 89 0.97 12.84 -0.42
CA PHE A 89 2.40 13.03 -0.13
C PHE A 89 2.97 11.88 0.73
N CYS A 90 4.30 11.77 0.77
CA CYS A 90 5.01 10.85 1.67
C CYS A 90 5.33 11.53 3.00
N SER A 91 4.79 11.01 4.11
CA SER A 91 4.97 11.62 5.45
C SER A 91 6.40 11.55 6.00
N ILE A 92 7.25 10.71 5.41
CA ILE A 92 8.66 10.57 5.80
C ILE A 92 9.62 11.16 4.76
N ASN A 93 9.09 11.80 3.72
CA ASN A 93 9.87 12.36 2.62
C ASN A 93 10.96 11.40 2.10
N SER A 94 10.56 10.16 1.78
CA SER A 94 11.50 9.13 1.33
C SER A 94 12.29 9.61 0.11
N LYS A 95 13.62 9.42 0.14
CA LYS A 95 14.51 9.71 -1.01
C LYS A 95 14.18 8.90 -2.27
N LYS A 96 13.34 7.88 -2.15
CA LYS A 96 12.86 7.02 -3.25
C LYS A 96 11.44 7.37 -3.69
N GLY A 97 10.78 8.31 -3.01
CA GLY A 97 9.53 8.89 -3.48
C GLY A 97 9.77 9.90 -4.59
N SER A 98 8.78 10.06 -5.46
CA SER A 98 8.70 11.10 -6.47
C SER A 98 7.30 11.74 -6.42
N VAL A 99 6.99 12.60 -7.38
CA VAL A 99 5.65 13.12 -7.59
C VAL A 99 5.22 12.89 -9.03
N PHE A 100 3.93 12.61 -9.21
CA PHE A 100 3.24 12.76 -10.48
C PHE A 100 2.57 14.13 -10.48
N GLU A 101 3.01 14.99 -11.40
CA GLU A 101 2.60 16.39 -11.45
C GLU A 101 1.95 16.71 -12.80
N THR A 102 0.80 17.37 -12.75
CA THR A 102 0.12 17.93 -13.92
C THR A 102 0.10 19.46 -13.83
N GLN A 103 -0.62 20.13 -14.73
CA GLN A 103 -0.84 21.57 -14.63
C GLN A 103 -1.70 21.96 -13.42
N GLU A 104 -2.55 21.06 -12.94
CA GLU A 104 -3.59 21.35 -11.94
C GLU A 104 -3.36 20.66 -10.59
N TYR A 105 -2.64 19.54 -10.57
CA TYR A 105 -2.54 18.72 -9.37
C TYR A 105 -1.23 17.95 -9.25
N ILE A 106 -0.97 17.51 -8.02
CA ILE A 106 0.21 16.73 -7.63
C ILE A 106 -0.25 15.53 -6.81
N HIS A 107 0.28 14.36 -7.18
CA HIS A 107 0.16 13.11 -6.43
C HIS A 107 1.54 12.57 -6.06
N GLN A 108 1.61 11.87 -4.93
CA GLN A 108 2.80 11.12 -4.56
C GLN A 108 2.98 9.90 -5.48
N ASP A 109 4.19 9.75 -6.03
CA ASP A 109 4.63 8.56 -6.74
C ASP A 109 5.57 7.74 -5.86
N CYS A 110 5.27 6.45 -5.71
CA CYS A 110 6.02 5.51 -4.89
C CYS A 110 6.69 4.39 -5.70
N SER A 111 6.63 4.40 -7.04
CA SER A 111 7.07 3.28 -7.89
C SER A 111 8.55 2.90 -7.73
N ASN A 112 9.39 3.79 -7.18
CA ASN A 112 10.80 3.52 -6.89
C ASN A 112 11.08 3.13 -5.42
N CYS A 113 10.04 3.07 -4.57
CA CYS A 113 10.15 2.89 -3.13
C CYS A 113 9.68 1.51 -2.69
N ILE A 114 10.57 0.74 -2.08
CA ILE A 114 10.30 -0.64 -1.66
C ILE A 114 10.05 -0.80 -0.15
N ILE A 115 10.05 0.29 0.63
CA ILE A 115 9.86 0.26 2.10
C ILE A 115 8.70 -0.64 2.54
N PRO A 116 7.45 -0.44 2.04
CA PRO A 116 6.31 -1.25 2.47
C PRO A 116 6.46 -2.75 2.16
N HIS A 117 7.30 -3.10 1.19
CA HIS A 117 7.44 -4.46 0.70
C HIS A 117 8.52 -5.27 1.41
N LYS A 118 9.33 -4.62 2.26
CA LYS A 118 10.41 -5.31 2.98
C LYS A 118 9.87 -6.05 4.19
N LYS A 119 10.21 -7.35 4.30
CA LYS A 119 9.86 -8.21 5.44
C LYS A 119 10.14 -7.54 6.80
N ASN A 120 11.34 -7.00 6.99
CA ASN A 120 11.74 -6.37 8.25
C ASN A 120 10.91 -5.12 8.61
N PHE A 121 10.39 -4.40 7.62
CA PHE A 121 9.50 -3.27 7.86
C PHE A 121 8.11 -3.76 8.26
N ILE A 122 7.60 -4.77 7.54
CA ILE A 122 6.31 -5.39 7.83
C ILE A 122 6.30 -5.99 9.24
N GLU A 123 7.35 -6.72 9.64
CA GLU A 123 7.46 -7.32 10.97
C GLU A 123 7.38 -6.29 12.09
N LYS A 124 8.00 -5.11 11.91
CA LYS A 124 8.01 -4.02 12.89
C LYS A 124 6.68 -3.28 12.98
N SER A 125 5.89 -3.31 11.91
CA SER A 125 4.62 -2.58 11.81
C SER A 125 3.41 -3.51 11.81
N PHE A 126 3.59 -4.79 12.10
CA PHE A 126 2.56 -5.81 11.94
C PHE A 126 1.41 -5.63 12.92
N ASP A 127 0.18 -5.69 12.39
CA ASP A 127 -1.06 -5.79 13.16
C ASP A 127 -2.07 -6.56 12.28
N LYS A 128 -2.75 -7.57 12.83
CA LYS A 128 -3.81 -8.30 12.11
C LYS A 128 -4.96 -7.37 11.68
N SER A 129 -5.14 -6.22 12.32
CA SER A 129 -5.97 -5.15 11.79
C SER A 129 -5.11 -4.23 10.92
N TRP A 130 -5.16 -4.44 9.60
CA TRP A 130 -4.46 -3.59 8.64
C TRP A 130 -4.84 -2.11 8.79
N LEU A 131 -6.12 -1.82 9.09
CA LEU A 131 -6.59 -0.47 9.34
C LEU A 131 -5.92 0.20 10.55
N ASN A 132 -5.49 -0.55 11.56
CA ASN A 132 -4.74 0.01 12.69
C ASN A 132 -3.38 0.55 12.24
N ILE A 133 -2.69 -0.18 11.35
CA ILE A 133 -1.41 0.23 10.75
C ILE A 133 -1.61 1.50 9.92
N MET A 134 -2.75 1.57 9.22
CA MET A 134 -3.05 2.61 8.25
C MET A 134 -3.81 3.80 8.82
N ARG A 135 -4.06 3.86 10.13
CA ARG A 135 -4.93 4.86 10.78
C ARG A 135 -4.63 6.33 10.49
N ASN A 136 -3.42 6.64 10.01
CA ASN A 136 -2.95 8.00 9.74
C ASN A 136 -2.88 8.33 8.24
N VAL A 137 -3.29 7.44 7.33
CA VAL A 137 -3.09 7.66 5.88
C VAL A 137 -4.08 8.66 5.27
N GLU A 138 -5.33 8.66 5.74
CA GLU A 138 -6.32 9.66 5.33
C GLU A 138 -6.13 10.94 6.15
N ILE A 139 -5.95 12.06 5.47
CA ILE A 139 -5.86 13.39 6.08
C ILE A 139 -7.25 14.02 6.06
N ASN A 140 -7.70 14.51 7.21
CA ASN A 140 -8.93 15.32 7.34
C ASN A 140 -8.67 16.79 7.01
#